data_AF-A0A532CFM5-F1
#
_entry.id   AF-A0A532CFM5-F1
#
_cell.length_a   1.000
_cell.length_b   1.000
_cell.length_c   1.000
_cell.angle_alpha   90.00
_cell.angle_beta   90.00
_cell.angle_gamma   90.00
#
_symmetry.space_group_name_H-M   'P 1'
#
loop_
_entity.id
_entity.type
_entity.pdbx_description
1 polymer ?
#
loop_
_entity_poly.entity_id
_entity_poly.type
_entity_poly.pdbx_seq_one_letter_code
_entity_poly.pdbx_strand_id
1 'polypeptide(L)'
;MGRWTEPTQRAAGEWSRKQKRGYQRIRSLLWFWEAHHFQVLWVTLSTAEGGRADKLTYHHKQLRQRIERHLGYRGLEYYQVRTEEGHGVLHIFWAWRVPDGERHRRFWIAQEWLSTQWEGLHGAPVVWIKAYQPGQRSRNRLSRYVISQYVQDQSGYVNMCWSWKRSLGFPMGKMWEEMRNQWHSRNVFRRIQGQIEVPRLVFLKTWEDLLSGHAIWFNGGIVQLILGKGLIGSQP
;
A
#
# COMPACT_ATOMS: atom_id res chain seq x y z
N MET A 1 -12.78 32.68 27.15
CA MET A 1 -12.51 31.32 27.69
C MET A 1 -12.83 30.30 26.61
N GLY A 2 -11.80 29.77 25.93
CA GLY A 2 -11.97 28.77 24.87
C GLY A 2 -12.28 27.41 25.47
N ARG A 3 -13.38 26.79 25.03
CA ARG A 3 -13.81 25.46 25.46
C ARG A 3 -12.82 24.42 24.91
N TRP A 4 -11.91 23.96 25.77
CA TRP A 4 -11.08 22.78 25.50
C TRP A 4 -12.01 21.59 25.28
N THR A 5 -12.04 21.07 24.06
CA THR A 5 -12.74 19.83 23.75
C THR A 5 -11.80 18.68 24.11
N GLU A 6 -12.17 17.89 25.11
CA GLU A 6 -11.46 16.67 25.45
C GLU A 6 -11.34 15.77 24.20
N PRO A 7 -10.17 15.20 23.90
CA PRO A 7 -10.05 14.21 22.84
C PRO A 7 -10.98 13.05 23.15
N THR A 8 -11.94 12.79 22.27
CA THR A 8 -12.82 11.63 22.36
C THR A 8 -11.95 10.37 22.36
N GLN A 9 -11.78 9.75 23.53
CA GLN A 9 -11.07 8.48 23.66
C GLN A 9 -11.83 7.44 22.83
N ARG A 10 -11.25 6.99 21.72
CA ARG A 10 -11.80 5.87 20.96
C ARG A 10 -11.71 4.63 21.83
N ALA A 11 -12.79 3.85 21.87
CA ALA A 11 -12.77 2.52 22.50
C ALA A 11 -11.60 1.70 21.93
N ALA A 12 -10.82 1.08 22.83
CA ALA A 12 -9.70 0.24 22.47
C ALA A 12 -10.14 -0.80 21.42
N GLY A 13 -9.54 -0.74 20.22
CA GLY A 13 -9.83 -1.67 19.12
C GLY A 13 -10.59 -1.09 17.92
N GLU A 14 -11.20 0.10 18.01
CA GLU A 14 -11.91 0.66 16.86
C GLU A 14 -10.98 1.45 15.90
N TRP A 15 -10.80 0.95 14.69
CA TRP A 15 -9.97 1.62 13.68
C TRP A 15 -10.59 2.92 13.18
N SER A 16 -9.78 3.98 13.15
CA SER A 16 -10.08 5.26 12.52
C SER A 16 -10.31 5.13 11.02
N ARG A 17 -10.99 6.12 10.42
CA ARG A 17 -11.15 6.20 8.96
C ARG A 17 -9.81 6.22 8.23
N LYS A 18 -8.80 6.90 8.79
CA LYS A 18 -7.44 7.00 8.23
C LYS A 18 -6.78 5.61 8.21
N GLN A 19 -6.94 4.83 9.27
CA GLN A 19 -6.41 3.47 9.42
C GLN A 19 -7.15 2.46 8.51
N LYS A 20 -8.48 2.50 8.49
CA LYS A 20 -9.31 1.68 7.56
C LYS A 20 -8.91 1.90 6.11
N ARG A 21 -8.62 3.17 5.72
CA ARG A 21 -8.06 3.48 4.39
C ARG A 21 -6.67 2.89 4.21
N GLY A 22 -5.73 3.15 5.12
CA GLY A 22 -4.37 2.59 5.04
C GLY A 22 -4.38 1.06 4.86
N TYR A 23 -5.19 0.37 5.65
CA TYR A 23 -5.40 -1.08 5.55
C TYR A 23 -5.86 -1.52 4.16
N GLN A 24 -6.95 -0.92 3.67
CA GLN A 24 -7.52 -1.26 2.37
C GLN A 24 -6.50 -1.06 1.24
N ARG A 25 -5.72 0.01 1.34
CA ARG A 25 -4.76 0.40 0.31
C ARG A 25 -3.55 -0.54 0.26
N ILE A 26 -2.99 -0.91 1.41
CA ILE A 26 -1.91 -1.92 1.49
C ILE A 26 -2.40 -3.25 0.99
N ARG A 27 -3.57 -3.71 1.45
CA ARG A 27 -4.13 -4.98 1.01
C ARG A 27 -4.29 -5.01 -0.51
N SER A 28 -4.79 -3.93 -1.09
CA SER A 28 -4.97 -3.79 -2.53
C SER A 28 -3.64 -3.80 -3.29
N LEU A 29 -2.62 -3.09 -2.80
CA LEU A 29 -1.29 -3.11 -3.43
C LEU A 29 -0.61 -4.47 -3.32
N LEU A 30 -0.66 -5.11 -2.16
CA LEU A 30 -0.13 -6.48 -2.00
C LEU A 30 -0.87 -7.48 -2.90
N TRP A 31 -2.20 -7.35 -3.04
CA TRP A 31 -2.97 -8.16 -3.97
C TRP A 31 -2.52 -7.95 -5.42
N PHE A 32 -2.45 -6.69 -5.85
CA PHE A 32 -1.97 -6.33 -7.17
C PHE A 32 -0.55 -6.87 -7.43
N TRP A 33 0.40 -6.62 -6.52
CA TRP A 33 1.77 -7.11 -6.67
C TRP A 33 1.85 -8.62 -6.78
N GLU A 34 1.09 -9.35 -5.97
CA GLU A 34 1.03 -10.82 -6.07
C GLU A 34 0.44 -11.30 -7.40
N ALA A 35 -0.67 -10.69 -7.84
CA ALA A 35 -1.34 -11.05 -9.08
C ALA A 35 -0.49 -10.77 -10.32
N HIS A 36 0.41 -9.77 -10.25
CA HIS A 36 1.30 -9.37 -11.34
C HIS A 36 2.76 -9.81 -11.12
N HIS A 37 2.97 -10.84 -10.29
CA HIS A 37 4.27 -11.50 -10.09
C HIS A 37 5.41 -10.60 -9.59
N PHE A 38 5.08 -9.54 -8.86
CA PHE A 38 6.08 -8.75 -8.15
C PHE A 38 6.62 -9.52 -6.96
N GLN A 39 7.94 -9.42 -6.78
CA GLN A 39 8.62 -9.82 -5.56
C GLN A 39 8.61 -8.60 -4.61
N VAL A 40 8.33 -8.83 -3.33
CA VAL A 40 8.17 -7.75 -2.35
C VAL A 40 9.18 -7.90 -1.22
N LEU A 41 9.85 -6.80 -0.88
CA LEU A 41 10.70 -6.66 0.29
C LEU A 41 10.00 -5.76 1.30
N TRP A 42 9.84 -6.23 2.52
CA TRP A 42 9.43 -5.41 3.65
C TRP A 42 10.68 -4.85 4.33
N VAL A 43 10.74 -3.53 4.45
CA VAL A 43 11.90 -2.79 4.94
C VAL A 43 11.49 -1.79 6.01
N THR A 44 12.33 -1.66 7.03
CA THR A 44 12.22 -0.65 8.07
C THR A 44 13.50 0.19 8.05
N LEU A 45 13.37 1.50 7.93
CA LEU A 45 14.47 2.48 7.96
C LEU A 45 14.25 3.43 9.13
N SER A 46 15.19 3.51 10.06
CA SER A 46 15.07 4.40 11.23
C SER A 46 15.83 5.72 11.05
N THR A 47 15.50 6.69 11.89
CA THR A 47 16.27 7.91 12.11
C THR A 47 17.15 7.73 13.35
N ALA A 48 18.40 8.23 13.30
CA ALA A 48 19.29 8.25 14.46
C ALA A 48 18.83 9.30 15.49
N GLU A 49 19.33 9.21 16.72
CA GLU A 49 19.07 10.21 17.75
C GLU A 49 19.55 11.60 17.32
N GLY A 50 18.71 12.63 17.56
CA GLY A 50 18.95 14.00 17.07
C GLY A 50 18.84 14.15 15.54
N GLY A 51 18.46 13.09 14.83
CA GLY A 51 18.40 13.04 13.37
C GLY A 51 17.22 13.79 12.76
N ARG A 52 17.25 13.90 11.43
CA ARG A 52 16.29 14.70 10.64
C ARG A 52 15.07 13.91 10.19
N ALA A 53 14.14 13.63 11.10
CA ALA A 53 12.91 12.90 10.77
C ALA A 53 12.09 13.55 9.64
N ASP A 54 12.18 14.88 9.47
CA ASP A 54 11.56 15.65 8.38
C ASP A 54 12.09 15.24 6.99
N LYS A 55 13.31 14.72 6.89
CA LYS A 55 13.96 14.30 5.64
C LYS A 55 13.77 12.84 5.27
N LEU A 56 13.12 12.04 6.11
CA LEU A 56 12.90 10.61 5.87
C LEU A 56 12.39 10.30 4.46
N THR A 57 11.30 10.95 4.03
CA THR A 57 10.73 10.74 2.70
C THR A 57 11.68 11.16 1.57
N TYR A 58 12.42 12.25 1.75
CA TYR A 58 13.37 12.74 0.76
C TYR A 58 14.56 11.78 0.61
N HIS A 59 15.13 11.31 1.72
CA HIS A 59 16.24 10.35 1.69
C HIS A 59 15.78 8.99 1.19
N HIS A 60 14.56 8.55 1.50
CA HIS A 60 13.98 7.34 0.90
C HIS A 60 13.88 7.46 -0.62
N LYS A 61 13.47 8.62 -1.16
CA LYS A 61 13.48 8.86 -2.62
C LYS A 61 14.89 8.69 -3.20
N GLN A 62 15.91 9.27 -2.56
CA GLN A 62 17.31 9.14 -2.99
C GLN A 62 17.78 7.67 -2.93
N LEU A 63 17.46 6.96 -1.86
CA LEU A 63 17.79 5.54 -1.70
C LEU A 63 17.18 4.69 -2.81
N ARG A 64 15.89 4.88 -3.14
CA ARG A 64 15.25 4.18 -4.27
C ARG A 64 15.96 4.47 -5.59
N GLN A 65 16.35 5.72 -5.85
CA GLN A 65 17.11 6.06 -7.05
C GLN A 65 18.49 5.39 -7.08
N ARG A 66 19.13 5.17 -5.92
CA ARG A 66 20.39 4.39 -5.86
C ARG A 66 20.13 2.91 -6.12
N ILE A 67 19.06 2.34 -5.56
CA ILE A 67 18.63 0.95 -5.81
C ILE A 67 18.37 0.74 -7.32
N GLU A 68 17.59 1.61 -7.97
CA GLU A 68 17.30 1.51 -9.41
C GLU A 68 18.58 1.60 -10.26
N ARG A 69 19.52 2.50 -9.91
CA ARG A 69 20.75 2.74 -10.69
C ARG A 69 21.85 1.70 -10.47
N HIS A 70 22.17 1.37 -9.22
CA HIS A 70 23.32 0.53 -8.89
C HIS A 70 22.98 -0.95 -8.88
N LEU A 71 21.75 -1.30 -8.49
CA LEU A 71 21.32 -2.70 -8.43
C LEU A 71 20.50 -3.12 -9.66
N GLY A 72 20.15 -2.17 -10.53
CA GLY A 72 19.43 -2.43 -11.77
C GLY A 72 17.94 -2.70 -11.60
N TYR A 73 17.35 -2.45 -10.43
CA TYR A 73 15.92 -2.67 -10.17
C TYR A 73 15.03 -1.54 -10.71
N ARG A 74 15.24 -1.15 -11.98
CA ARG A 74 14.43 -0.14 -12.67
C ARG A 74 12.96 -0.54 -12.60
N GLY A 75 12.08 0.41 -12.30
CA GLY A 75 10.66 0.07 -12.12
C GLY A 75 10.23 0.00 -10.66
N LEU A 76 11.15 0.19 -9.71
CA LEU A 76 10.91 -0.05 -8.30
C LEU A 76 9.65 0.66 -7.78
N GLU A 77 8.71 -0.15 -7.32
CA GLU A 77 7.47 0.31 -6.71
C GLU A 77 7.61 0.33 -5.19
N TYR A 78 6.81 1.17 -4.55
CA TYR A 78 6.81 1.24 -3.11
C TYR A 78 5.47 1.64 -2.51
N TYR A 79 5.29 1.23 -1.27
CA TYR A 79 4.35 1.78 -0.32
C TYR A 79 5.11 2.09 0.97
N GLN A 80 4.97 3.29 1.52
CA GLN A 80 5.63 3.69 2.76
C GLN A 80 4.64 4.27 3.77
N VAL A 81 4.92 4.04 5.04
CA VAL A 81 4.29 4.69 6.19
C VAL A 81 5.39 5.29 7.05
N ARG A 82 5.23 6.57 7.40
CA ARG A 82 6.08 7.24 8.39
C ARG A 82 5.43 7.15 9.76
N THR A 83 6.23 6.75 10.74
CA THR A 83 5.86 6.70 12.15
C THR A 83 6.67 7.68 12.99
N GLU A 84 6.19 7.95 14.21
CA GLU A 84 6.91 8.68 15.26
C GLU A 84 7.65 7.74 16.22
N GLU A 85 7.80 6.46 15.88
CA GLU A 85 8.52 5.47 16.69
C GLU A 85 10.00 5.88 16.85
N GLY A 86 10.52 5.89 18.09
CA GLY A 86 11.87 6.35 18.39
C GLY A 86 12.10 7.80 17.93
N HIS A 87 13.06 8.01 17.03
CA HIS A 87 13.33 9.31 16.40
C HIS A 87 12.66 9.46 15.02
N GLY A 88 11.78 8.53 14.67
CA GLY A 88 11.11 8.42 13.37
C GLY A 88 11.53 7.16 12.63
N VAL A 89 10.54 6.44 12.09
CA VAL A 89 10.76 5.21 11.32
C VAL A 89 9.92 5.26 10.03
N LEU A 90 10.50 4.75 8.94
CA LEU A 90 9.78 4.43 7.72
C LEU A 90 9.60 2.92 7.62
N HIS A 91 8.35 2.48 7.54
CA HIS A 91 8.03 1.12 7.14
C HIS A 91 7.61 1.10 5.68
N ILE A 92 8.27 0.27 4.91
CA ILE A 92 8.25 0.31 3.46
C ILE A 92 8.00 -1.09 2.92
N PHE A 93 7.12 -1.20 1.94
CA PHE A 93 7.10 -2.33 1.02
C PHE A 93 7.71 -1.86 -0.28
N TRP A 94 8.83 -2.44 -0.67
CA TRP A 94 9.35 -2.32 -2.01
C TRP A 94 8.86 -3.49 -2.84
N ALA A 95 8.39 -3.20 -4.04
CA ALA A 95 7.95 -4.24 -4.97
C ALA A 95 8.68 -4.06 -6.30
N TRP A 96 9.16 -5.18 -6.83
CA TRP A 96 9.81 -5.20 -8.14
C TRP A 96 9.51 -6.50 -8.84
N ARG A 97 9.31 -6.42 -10.16
CA ARG A 97 9.23 -7.57 -11.05
C ARG A 97 10.27 -7.40 -12.14
N VAL A 98 10.70 -8.52 -12.68
CA VAL A 98 11.57 -8.55 -13.86
C VAL A 98 10.80 -7.89 -15.03
N PRO A 99 11.40 -6.93 -15.75
CA PRO A 99 10.79 -6.35 -16.94
C PRO A 99 10.47 -7.42 -18.00
N ASP A 100 9.42 -7.18 -18.78
CA ASP A 100 9.00 -8.12 -19.81
C ASP A 100 10.12 -8.31 -20.86
N GLY A 101 10.46 -9.56 -21.16
CA GLY A 101 11.56 -9.92 -22.06
C GLY A 101 12.94 -10.01 -21.41
N GLU A 102 13.09 -9.68 -20.13
CA GLU A 102 14.36 -9.86 -19.40
C GLU A 102 14.45 -11.23 -18.71
N ARG A 103 15.69 -11.71 -18.49
CA ARG A 103 15.95 -12.98 -17.79
C ARG A 103 15.47 -12.89 -16.34
N HIS A 104 14.87 -13.98 -15.86
CA HIS A 104 14.44 -14.08 -14.47
C HIS A 104 15.57 -13.76 -13.48
N ARG A 105 15.29 -12.87 -12.52
CA ARG A 105 16.17 -12.48 -11.44
C ARG A 105 15.38 -12.29 -10.15
N ARG A 106 16.01 -12.66 -9.02
CA ARG A 106 15.45 -12.42 -7.68
C ARG A 106 15.57 -10.95 -7.30
N PHE A 107 14.52 -10.42 -6.68
CA PHE A 107 14.56 -9.11 -6.04
C PHE A 107 15.21 -9.25 -4.68
N TRP A 108 16.51 -8.96 -4.62
CA TRP A 108 17.32 -9.12 -3.42
C TRP A 108 18.25 -7.93 -3.23
N ILE A 109 18.31 -7.43 -2.00
CA ILE A 109 19.17 -6.33 -1.60
C ILE A 109 19.93 -6.79 -0.35
N ALA A 110 21.26 -6.73 -0.40
CA ALA A 110 22.09 -7.04 0.76
C ALA A 110 21.79 -6.06 1.89
N GLN A 111 21.60 -6.57 3.11
CA GLN A 111 21.34 -5.73 4.28
C GLN A 111 22.51 -4.78 4.56
N GLU A 112 23.75 -5.27 4.45
CA GLU A 112 24.96 -4.45 4.62
C GLU A 112 24.98 -3.27 3.64
N TRP A 113 24.80 -3.54 2.34
CA TRP A 113 24.72 -2.48 1.33
C TRP A 113 23.62 -1.47 1.68
N LEU A 114 22.44 -1.95 2.10
CA LEU A 114 21.33 -1.09 2.46
C LEU A 114 21.65 -0.21 3.68
N SER A 115 22.28 -0.78 4.72
CA SER A 115 22.75 -0.05 5.91
C SER A 115 23.73 1.04 5.53
N THR A 116 24.77 0.72 4.75
CA THR A 116 25.77 1.70 4.30
C THR A 116 25.14 2.84 3.49
N GLN A 117 24.21 2.51 2.58
CA GLN A 117 23.53 3.53 1.79
C GLN A 117 22.62 4.43 2.65
N TRP A 118 21.94 3.84 3.64
CA TRP A 118 21.05 4.59 4.52
C TRP A 118 21.82 5.46 5.51
N GLU A 119 22.92 4.96 6.06
CA GLU A 119 23.83 5.72 6.90
C GLU A 119 24.41 6.91 6.13
N GLY A 120 24.93 6.68 4.91
CA GLY A 120 25.46 7.77 4.09
C GLY A 120 24.41 8.79 3.63
N LEU A 121 23.12 8.44 3.61
CA LEU A 121 22.04 9.36 3.27
C LEU A 121 21.45 10.08 4.48
N HIS A 122 21.30 9.39 5.61
CA HIS A 122 20.45 9.82 6.72
C HIS A 122 21.13 9.74 8.09
N GLY A 123 22.35 9.20 8.17
CA GLY A 123 23.13 9.08 9.41
C GLY A 123 22.68 7.96 10.33
N ALA A 124 21.82 7.04 9.87
CA ALA A 124 21.35 5.90 10.65
C ALA A 124 21.73 4.58 9.95
N PRO A 125 22.44 3.65 10.60
CA PRO A 125 22.80 2.37 10.00
C PRO A 125 21.72 1.29 10.17
N VAL A 126 20.77 1.50 11.08
CA VAL A 126 19.78 0.49 11.44
C VAL A 126 18.73 0.37 10.35
N VAL A 127 18.82 -0.73 9.62
CA VAL A 127 17.83 -1.15 8.64
C VAL A 127 17.44 -2.59 8.93
N TRP A 128 16.17 -2.89 8.73
CA TRP A 128 15.68 -4.26 8.71
C TRP A 128 15.06 -4.54 7.36
N ILE A 129 15.35 -5.70 6.78
CA ILE A 129 14.86 -6.10 5.45
C ILE A 129 14.47 -7.58 5.48
N LYS A 130 13.30 -7.89 4.91
CA LYS A 130 12.82 -9.26 4.79
C LYS A 130 12.00 -9.45 3.53
N ALA A 131 12.20 -10.58 2.86
CA ALA A 131 11.34 -10.99 1.76
C ALA A 131 9.93 -11.31 2.26
N TYR A 132 8.94 -10.67 1.66
CA TYR A 132 7.54 -11.01 1.82
C TYR A 132 7.24 -12.33 1.11
N GLN A 133 6.50 -13.21 1.77
CA GLN A 133 6.04 -14.47 1.19
C GLN A 133 4.59 -14.29 0.73
N PRO A 134 4.31 -14.39 -0.59
CA PRO A 134 2.96 -14.28 -1.14
C PRO A 134 1.95 -15.21 -0.46
N GLY A 135 0.68 -14.80 -0.42
CA GLY A 135 -0.41 -15.62 0.09
C GLY A 135 -1.33 -14.90 1.07
N GLN A 136 -2.57 -15.39 1.15
CA GLN A 136 -3.65 -14.74 1.88
C GLN A 136 -3.35 -14.50 3.36
N ARG A 137 -2.72 -15.47 4.03
CA ARG A 137 -2.33 -15.35 5.45
C ARG A 137 -1.28 -14.27 5.65
N SER A 138 -0.23 -14.27 4.84
CA SER A 138 0.86 -13.29 4.89
C SER A 138 0.35 -11.88 4.59
N ARG A 139 -0.45 -11.71 3.54
CA ARG A 139 -1.07 -10.43 3.17
C ARG A 139 -1.90 -9.85 4.30
N ASN A 140 -2.82 -10.65 4.85
CA ASN A 140 -3.67 -10.21 5.94
C ASN A 140 -2.87 -9.90 7.21
N ARG A 141 -1.87 -10.73 7.54
CA ARG A 141 -0.99 -10.51 8.68
C ARG A 141 -0.18 -9.23 8.52
N LEU A 142 0.36 -8.97 7.33
CA LEU A 142 1.23 -7.82 7.08
C LEU A 142 0.43 -6.51 7.00
N SER A 143 -0.72 -6.53 6.31
CA SER A 143 -1.67 -5.42 6.30
C SER A 143 -2.19 -5.12 7.70
N ARG A 144 -2.47 -6.14 8.52
CA ARG A 144 -2.83 -5.95 9.93
C ARG A 144 -1.66 -5.48 10.77
N TYR A 145 -0.47 -6.05 10.62
CA TYR A 145 0.73 -5.72 11.40
C TYR A 145 1.10 -4.25 11.24
N VAL A 146 1.12 -3.76 10.00
CA VAL A 146 1.28 -2.35 9.70
C VAL A 146 0.24 -1.56 10.47
N ILE A 147 -1.03 -1.89 10.35
CA ILE A 147 -2.07 -1.12 11.02
C ILE A 147 -2.04 -1.31 12.54
N SER A 148 -1.70 -2.46 13.10
CA SER A 148 -1.72 -2.70 14.55
C SER A 148 -0.50 -2.10 15.24
N GLN A 149 0.68 -2.18 14.63
CA GLN A 149 1.90 -1.56 15.15
C GLN A 149 1.86 -0.03 15.03
N TYR A 150 1.08 0.52 14.09
CA TYR A 150 0.91 1.97 13.96
C TYR A 150 -0.31 2.51 14.72
N VAL A 151 -1.00 1.70 15.55
CA VAL A 151 -2.31 2.05 16.13
C VAL A 151 -2.56 1.57 17.57
N GLN A 152 -1.76 0.66 18.15
CA GLN A 152 -1.83 0.50 19.60
C GLN A 152 -1.09 1.66 20.28
N ASP A 153 -1.89 2.62 20.75
CA ASP A 153 -1.57 3.72 21.68
C ASP A 153 -0.66 4.88 21.23
N GLN A 154 -0.41 5.09 19.93
CA GLN A 154 0.33 6.30 19.51
C GLN A 154 -0.30 7.09 18.36
N SER A 155 -0.12 8.42 18.46
CA SER A 155 -0.28 9.46 17.44
C SER A 155 0.54 9.23 16.16
N GLY A 156 1.36 8.17 16.12
CA GLY A 156 2.47 8.02 15.20
C GLY A 156 2.13 7.83 13.73
N TYR A 157 0.89 7.56 13.30
CA TYR A 157 0.58 7.48 11.87
C TYR A 157 0.57 8.88 11.21
N VAL A 158 1.74 9.38 10.81
CA VAL A 158 1.93 10.73 10.25
C VAL A 158 1.38 10.78 8.83
N ASN A 159 2.01 10.07 7.90
CA ASN A 159 1.67 10.12 6.48
C ASN A 159 2.00 8.79 5.78
N MET A 160 1.34 8.55 4.65
CA MET A 160 1.52 7.40 3.78
C MET A 160 1.71 7.88 2.35
N CYS A 161 2.67 7.28 1.66
CA CYS A 161 3.02 7.60 0.28
C CYS A 161 3.27 6.30 -0.51
N TRP A 162 3.00 6.28 -1.81
CA TRP A 162 3.19 5.09 -2.64
C TRP A 162 3.34 5.46 -4.13
N SER A 163 3.74 4.49 -4.97
CA SER A 163 4.01 4.66 -6.41
C SER A 163 2.86 4.28 -7.37
N TRP A 164 1.60 4.39 -6.94
CA TRP A 164 0.39 3.95 -7.67
C TRP A 164 0.27 4.39 -9.13
N LYS A 165 0.72 5.59 -9.49
CA LYS A 165 0.53 6.11 -10.84
C LYS A 165 1.26 5.26 -11.89
N ARG A 166 2.40 4.67 -11.50
CA ARG A 166 3.22 3.83 -12.40
C ARG A 166 2.62 2.45 -12.61
N SER A 167 2.05 1.86 -11.57
CA SER A 167 1.51 0.49 -11.58
C SER A 167 0.07 0.43 -12.04
N LEU A 168 -0.77 1.30 -11.47
CA LEU A 168 -2.21 1.25 -11.65
C LEU A 168 -2.70 2.25 -12.70
N GLY A 169 -2.04 3.41 -12.83
CA GLY A 169 -2.50 4.47 -13.74
C GLY A 169 -3.83 5.13 -13.33
N PHE A 170 -4.45 4.73 -12.21
CA PHE A 170 -5.72 5.30 -11.72
C PHE A 170 -5.70 5.55 -10.20
N PRO A 171 -6.46 6.55 -9.71
CA PRO A 171 -6.53 6.86 -8.28
C PRO A 171 -7.31 5.76 -7.52
N MET A 172 -6.58 4.75 -7.03
CA MET A 172 -7.15 3.56 -6.35
C MET A 172 -8.21 3.90 -5.30
N GLY A 173 -7.96 4.92 -4.47
CA GLY A 173 -8.90 5.32 -3.42
C GLY A 173 -10.25 5.79 -3.97
N LYS A 174 -10.24 6.54 -5.09
CA LYS A 174 -11.45 7.05 -5.73
C LYS A 174 -12.25 5.91 -6.36
N MET A 175 -11.59 5.03 -7.13
CA MET A 175 -12.25 3.88 -7.76
C MET A 175 -12.87 2.93 -6.70
N TRP A 176 -12.15 2.65 -5.63
CA TRP A 176 -12.68 1.84 -4.52
C TRP A 176 -13.94 2.47 -3.92
N GLU A 177 -13.94 3.78 -3.68
CA GLU A 177 -15.08 4.50 -3.13
C GLU A 177 -16.27 4.49 -4.10
N GLU A 178 -16.04 4.69 -5.40
CA GLU A 178 -17.07 4.61 -6.44
C GLU A 178 -17.69 3.21 -6.53
N MET A 179 -16.87 2.16 -6.61
CA MET A 179 -17.36 0.78 -6.62
C MET A 179 -18.12 0.42 -5.35
N ARG A 180 -17.65 0.87 -4.18
CA ARG A 180 -18.32 0.65 -2.90
C ARG A 180 -19.67 1.36 -2.85
N ASN A 181 -19.74 2.61 -3.33
CA ASN A 181 -20.98 3.39 -3.36
C ASN A 181 -21.98 2.74 -4.32
N GLN A 182 -21.54 2.27 -5.49
CA GLN A 182 -22.39 1.54 -6.43
C GLN A 182 -22.95 0.25 -5.80
N TRP A 183 -22.11 -0.54 -5.12
CA TRP A 183 -22.55 -1.73 -4.41
C TRP A 183 -23.59 -1.40 -3.33
N HIS A 184 -23.35 -0.34 -2.55
CA HIS A 184 -24.28 0.11 -1.52
C HIS A 184 -25.63 0.54 -2.13
N SER A 185 -25.63 1.38 -3.16
CA SER A 185 -26.85 1.83 -3.82
C SER A 185 -27.65 0.68 -4.43
N ARG A 186 -26.98 -0.31 -5.04
CA ARG A 186 -27.63 -1.52 -5.54
C ARG A 186 -28.34 -2.31 -4.44
N ASN A 187 -27.71 -2.43 -3.27
CA ASN A 187 -28.32 -3.15 -2.14
C ASN A 187 -29.47 -2.37 -1.50
N VAL A 188 -29.40 -1.04 -1.44
CA VAL A 188 -30.53 -0.21 -1.02
C VAL A 188 -31.74 -0.46 -1.93
N PHE A 189 -31.54 -0.41 -3.24
CA PHE A 189 -32.61 -0.66 -4.21
C PHE A 189 -33.19 -2.07 -4.09
N ARG A 190 -32.32 -3.10 -4.00
CA ARG A 190 -32.74 -4.49 -3.79
C ARG A 190 -33.59 -4.66 -2.53
N ARG A 191 -33.18 -4.03 -1.42
CA ARG A 191 -33.92 -4.07 -0.16
C ARG A 191 -35.33 -3.47 -0.31
N ILE A 192 -35.45 -2.33 -0.99
CA ILE A 192 -36.75 -1.69 -1.27
C ILE A 192 -37.64 -2.62 -2.12
N GLN A 193 -37.06 -3.37 -3.05
CA GLN A 193 -37.78 -4.32 -3.90
C GLN A 193 -37.99 -5.72 -3.27
N GLY A 194 -37.61 -5.94 -2.00
CA GLY A 194 -37.68 -7.26 -1.37
C GLY A 194 -36.76 -8.32 -1.99
N GLN A 195 -35.73 -7.91 -2.72
CA GLN A 195 -34.75 -8.78 -3.35
C GLN A 195 -33.57 -9.10 -2.43
N ILE A 196 -32.94 -10.25 -2.66
CA ILE A 196 -31.70 -10.64 -1.99
C ILE A 196 -30.60 -9.61 -2.28
N GLU A 197 -29.96 -9.10 -1.23
CA GLU A 197 -28.82 -8.19 -1.31
C GLU A 197 -27.60 -8.89 -1.91
N VAL A 198 -26.79 -8.14 -2.67
CA VAL A 198 -25.50 -8.63 -3.17
C VAL A 198 -24.53 -8.76 -2.00
N PRO A 199 -24.01 -9.96 -1.69
CA PRO A 199 -23.11 -10.16 -0.57
C PRO A 199 -21.83 -9.31 -0.71
N ARG A 200 -21.31 -8.82 0.42
CA ARG A 200 -20.06 -8.05 0.45
C ARG A 200 -18.87 -8.81 -0.16
N LEU A 201 -18.86 -10.14 -0.04
CA LEU A 201 -17.82 -10.98 -0.65
C LEU A 201 -17.77 -10.81 -2.17
N VAL A 202 -18.91 -10.65 -2.84
CA VAL A 202 -18.96 -10.42 -4.30
C VAL A 202 -18.26 -9.12 -4.64
N PHE A 203 -18.56 -8.04 -3.92
CA PHE A 203 -17.87 -6.76 -4.09
C PHE A 203 -16.35 -6.87 -3.90
N LEU A 204 -15.90 -7.58 -2.85
CA LEU A 204 -14.47 -7.80 -2.61
C LEU A 204 -13.82 -8.58 -3.74
N LYS A 205 -14.49 -9.62 -4.25
CA LYS A 205 -13.99 -10.42 -5.37
C LYS A 205 -13.92 -9.61 -6.66
N THR A 206 -14.92 -8.79 -6.97
CA THR A 206 -14.88 -7.88 -8.14
C THR A 206 -13.72 -6.89 -8.06
N TRP A 207 -13.41 -6.39 -6.86
CA TRP A 207 -12.23 -5.54 -6.66
C TRP A 207 -10.92 -6.31 -6.87
N GLU A 208 -10.83 -7.52 -6.33
CA GLU A 208 -9.67 -8.40 -6.49
C GLU A 208 -9.45 -8.80 -7.96
N ASP A 209 -10.53 -9.10 -8.69
CA ASP A 209 -10.53 -9.39 -10.12
C ASP A 209 -10.00 -8.20 -10.93
N LEU A 210 -10.47 -6.98 -10.65
CA LEU A 210 -9.95 -5.78 -11.30
C LEU A 210 -8.45 -5.60 -11.05
N LEU A 211 -7.99 -5.77 -9.80
CA LEU A 211 -6.58 -5.63 -9.45
C LEU A 211 -5.71 -6.72 -10.08
N SER A 212 -6.26 -7.92 -10.27
CA SER A 212 -5.63 -9.02 -10.99
C SER A 212 -5.59 -8.82 -12.51
N GLY A 213 -6.22 -7.75 -13.03
CA GLY A 213 -6.28 -7.46 -14.46
C GLY A 213 -7.39 -8.21 -15.20
N HIS A 214 -8.36 -8.80 -14.48
CA HIS A 214 -9.57 -9.32 -15.10
C HIS A 214 -10.50 -8.18 -15.50
N ALA A 215 -11.22 -8.37 -16.61
CA ALA A 215 -12.27 -7.48 -17.03
C ALA A 215 -13.47 -7.60 -16.09
N ILE A 216 -13.99 -6.46 -15.63
CA ILE A 216 -15.16 -6.38 -14.76
C ILE A 216 -16.25 -5.51 -15.38
N TRP A 217 -17.50 -5.80 -15.06
CA TRP A 217 -18.61 -4.92 -15.38
C TRP A 217 -18.70 -3.80 -14.35
N PHE A 218 -18.48 -2.56 -14.78
CA PHE A 218 -18.55 -1.38 -13.93
C PHE A 218 -19.18 -0.20 -14.67
N ASN A 219 -20.10 0.48 -13.99
CA ASN A 219 -20.82 1.65 -14.51
C ASN A 219 -21.38 1.52 -15.95
N GLY A 220 -21.96 0.36 -16.29
CA GLY A 220 -22.59 0.15 -17.60
C GLY A 220 -21.63 -0.23 -18.74
N GLY A 221 -20.36 -0.44 -18.44
CA GLY A 221 -19.37 -0.92 -19.41
C GLY A 221 -18.40 -1.93 -18.82
N ILE A 222 -17.46 -2.38 -19.65
CA ILE A 222 -16.38 -3.28 -19.24
C ILE A 222 -15.16 -2.44 -18.92
N VAL A 223 -14.56 -2.69 -17.76
CA VAL A 223 -13.32 -2.04 -17.32
C VAL A 223 -12.28 -3.09 -16.97
N GLN A 224 -11.05 -2.88 -17.40
CA GLN A 224 -9.93 -3.78 -17.11
C GLN A 224 -8.68 -2.98 -16.75
N LEU A 225 -7.92 -3.48 -15.78
CA LEU A 225 -6.59 -2.95 -15.48
C LEU A 225 -5.55 -3.66 -16.34
N ILE A 226 -4.84 -2.92 -17.18
CA ILE A 226 -3.67 -3.42 -17.90
C ILE A 226 -2.40 -2.82 -17.31
N LEU A 227 -1.48 -3.69 -16.93
CA LEU A 227 -0.19 -3.30 -16.39
C LEU A 227 0.57 -2.38 -17.35
N GLY A 228 1.02 -1.22 -16.86
CA GLY A 228 1.71 -0.20 -17.66
C GLY A 228 0.80 0.67 -18.55
N LYS A 229 -0.45 0.27 -18.81
CA LYS A 229 -1.45 1.09 -19.55
C LYS A 229 -2.51 1.73 -18.65
N GLY A 230 -2.70 1.18 -17.44
CA GLY A 230 -3.71 1.62 -16.48
C GLY A 230 -5.09 1.05 -16.77
N LEU A 231 -6.14 1.75 -16.31
CA LEU A 231 -7.52 1.33 -16.59
C LEU A 231 -7.86 1.61 -18.05
N ILE A 232 -8.30 0.57 -18.73
CA ILE A 232 -8.96 0.66 -20.02
C ILE A 232 -10.44 0.35 -19.85
N GLY A 233 -11.28 1.02 -20.62
CA GLY A 233 -12.71 0.76 -20.62
C GLY A 233 -13.26 0.74 -22.04
N SER A 234 -14.25 -0.09 -22.27
CA SER A 234 -15.11 -0.05 -23.45
C SER A 234 -16.54 0.15 -22.96
N GLN A 235 -17.17 1.22 -23.42
CA GLN A 235 -18.63 1.32 -23.40
C GLN A 235 -19.15 0.40 -24.52
N PRO A 236 -20.25 -0.34 -24.30
CA PRO A 236 -20.93 -1.03 -25.39
C PRO A 236 -21.44 -0.05 -26.46
#